data_AF-A0AAV0YI50-F1
#
_entry.id   AF-A0AAV0YI50-F1
#
_cell.length_a   1.000
_cell.length_b   1.000
_cell.length_c   1.000
_cell.angle_alpha   90.00
_cell.angle_beta   90.00
_cell.angle_gamma   90.00
#
_symmetry.space_group_name_H-M   'P 1'
#
loop_
_entity.id
_entity.type
_entity.pdbx_description
1 polymer ?
#
loop_
_entity_poly.entity_id
_entity_poly.type
_entity_poly.pdbx_seq_one_letter_code
_entity_poly.pdbx_strand_id
1 'polypeptide(L)'
;MIISILDIRGILLNRRNIPIMSMPIESMLLAVNSNFLVFSVSSNDMMGQSFALLVSTVAAAESAIGLAIFVITFRVRGTIAVEFINSIQGSGPLSLGERIRFLLKSFPKPLHV
;
A
#
# COMPACT_ATOMS: atom_id res chain seq x y z
N MET A 1 -9.17 14.23 16.76
CA MET A 1 -10.01 13.01 16.95
C MET A 1 -11.02 12.81 15.82
N ILE A 2 -11.91 13.76 15.52
CA ILE A 2 -12.91 13.61 14.44
C ILE A 2 -12.26 13.40 13.07
N ILE A 3 -11.21 14.19 12.76
CA ILE A 3 -10.46 14.09 11.51
C ILE A 3 -9.89 12.67 11.32
N SER A 4 -9.20 12.12 12.33
CA SER A 4 -8.64 10.76 12.28
C SER A 4 -9.70 9.68 12.01
N ILE A 5 -10.93 9.85 12.52
CA ILE A 5 -12.04 8.89 12.27
C ILE A 5 -12.53 8.99 10.83
N LEU A 6 -12.64 10.20 10.29
CA LEU A 6 -12.98 10.45 8.88
C LEU A 6 -11.93 9.87 7.94
N ASP A 7 -10.64 10.02 8.28
CA ASP A 7 -9.53 9.50 7.50
C ASP A 7 -9.56 7.97 7.43
N ILE A 8 -9.76 7.28 8.57
CA ILE A 8 -9.94 5.83 8.60
C ILE A 8 -11.10 5.40 7.69
N ARG A 9 -12.23 6.13 7.74
CA ARG A 9 -13.37 5.86 6.86
C ARG A 9 -13.02 6.08 5.39
N GLY A 10 -12.24 7.11 5.08
CA GLY A 10 -11.76 7.43 3.73
C GLY A 10 -10.91 6.30 3.13
N ILE A 11 -9.98 5.73 3.92
CA ILE A 11 -9.14 4.61 3.49
C ILE A 11 -9.99 3.37 3.19
N LEU A 12 -10.98 3.07 4.03
CA LEU A 12 -11.83 1.89 3.86
C LEU A 12 -12.72 1.96 2.61
N LEU A 13 -13.26 3.13 2.30
CA LEU A 13 -14.13 3.35 1.15
C LEU A 13 -13.35 3.38 -0.18
N ASN A 14 -12.14 3.94 -0.18
CA ASN A 14 -11.43 4.25 -1.40
C ASN A 14 -10.21 3.35 -1.64
N ARG A 15 -10.44 2.08 -2.02
CA ARG A 15 -9.39 1.07 -2.23
C ARG A 15 -8.89 0.89 -3.67
N ARG A 16 -9.41 1.66 -4.63
CA ARG A 16 -9.13 1.47 -6.06
C ARG A 16 -7.95 2.28 -6.59
N ASN A 17 -7.64 3.40 -5.95
CA ASN A 17 -6.65 4.37 -6.41
C ASN A 17 -5.60 4.60 -5.32
N ILE A 18 -4.35 4.24 -5.61
CA ILE A 18 -3.24 4.33 -4.64
C ILE A 18 -3.02 5.76 -4.10
N PRO A 19 -2.99 6.82 -4.94
CA PRO A 19 -2.77 8.18 -4.43
C PRO A 19 -3.88 8.66 -3.49
N ILE A 20 -5.12 8.32 -3.83
CA ILE A 20 -6.30 8.71 -3.04
C ILE A 20 -6.31 7.94 -1.71
N MET A 21 -5.76 6.73 -1.66
CA MET A 21 -5.59 5.97 -0.43
C MET A 21 -4.46 6.54 0.45
N SER A 22 -3.44 7.18 -0.15
CA SER A 22 -2.32 7.81 0.57
C SER A 22 -2.70 9.13 1.24
N MET A 23 -3.62 9.91 0.67
CA MET A 23 -4.02 11.23 1.20
C MET A 23 -4.61 11.19 2.64
N PRO A 24 -5.53 10.27 2.99
CA PRO A 24 -6.03 10.16 4.37
C PRO A 24 -4.97 9.71 5.38
N ILE A 25 -3.93 8.98 4.94
CA ILE A 25 -2.85 8.53 5.83
C ILE A 25 -2.06 9.75 6.34
N GLU A 26 -1.71 10.67 5.43
CA GLU A 26 -1.06 11.94 5.78
C GLU A 26 -1.93 12.80 6.72
N SER A 27 -3.21 12.93 6.40
CA SER A 27 -4.17 13.70 7.23
C SER A 27 -4.33 13.09 8.62
N MET A 28 -4.34 11.76 8.73
CA MET A 28 -4.44 11.07 10.02
C MET A 28 -3.20 11.33 10.89
N LEU A 29 -2.01 11.28 10.29
CA LEU A 29 -0.73 11.56 10.95
C LEU A 29 -0.64 13.03 11.41
N LEU A 30 -1.09 13.96 10.57
CA LEU A 30 -1.22 15.38 10.89
C LEU A 30 -2.24 15.65 12.01
N ALA A 31 -3.38 14.96 12.03
CA ALA A 31 -4.40 15.11 13.07
C ALA A 31 -3.91 14.65 14.45
N VAL A 32 -3.11 13.58 14.50
CA VAL A 32 -2.43 13.14 15.73
C VAL A 32 -1.34 14.14 16.11
N ASN A 33 -0.59 14.66 15.14
CA ASN A 33 0.46 15.65 15.39
C ASN A 33 -0.08 16.97 15.98
N SER A 34 -1.23 17.43 15.49
CA SER A 34 -1.93 18.59 16.04
C SER A 34 -2.39 18.36 17.49
N ASN A 35 -2.81 17.14 17.83
CA ASN A 35 -3.17 16.79 19.20
C ASN A 35 -1.97 16.89 20.16
N PHE A 36 -0.78 16.47 19.72
CA PHE A 36 0.47 16.68 20.46
C PHE A 36 0.77 18.18 20.65
N LEU A 37 0.59 18.99 19.61
CA LEU A 37 0.83 20.43 19.68
C LEU A 37 -0.11 21.13 20.68
N VAL A 38 -1.40 20.80 20.65
CA VAL A 38 -2.41 21.36 21.58
C VAL A 38 -2.11 20.96 23.01
N PHE A 39 -1.76 19.69 23.25
CA PHE A 39 -1.41 19.21 24.59
C PHE A 39 -0.13 19.87 25.13
N SER A 40 0.85 20.07 24.25
CA SER A 40 2.09 20.78 24.55
C SER A 40 1.85 22.22 24.98
N VAL A 41 1.00 22.95 24.26
CA VAL A 41 0.61 24.33 24.62
C VAL A 41 -0.18 24.36 25.93
N SER A 42 -1.13 23.44 26.12
CA SER A 42 -1.92 23.37 27.36
C SER A 42 -1.08 23.03 28.59
N SER A 43 -0.01 22.25 28.43
CA SER A 43 0.86 21.83 29.54
C SER A 43 2.11 22.71 29.68
N ASN A 44 2.29 23.73 28.82
CA ASN A 44 3.51 24.54 28.70
C ASN A 44 4.80 23.70 28.60
N ASP A 45 4.75 22.57 27.90
CA ASP A 45 5.88 21.65 27.76
C ASP A 45 6.50 21.75 26.36
N MET A 46 7.78 22.10 26.28
CA MET A 46 8.54 22.20 25.02
C MET A 46 8.87 20.82 24.42
N MET A 47 8.84 19.73 25.18
CA MET A 47 9.07 18.39 24.63
C MET A 47 7.99 18.01 23.62
N GLY A 48 6.72 18.36 23.88
CA GLY A 48 5.63 18.09 22.95
C GLY A 48 5.78 18.82 21.61
N GLN A 49 6.35 20.02 21.59
CA GLN A 49 6.67 20.74 20.34
C GLN A 49 7.80 20.06 19.57
N SER A 50 8.82 19.55 20.27
CA SER A 50 9.93 18.82 19.66
C SER A 50 9.47 17.52 19.01
N PHE A 51 8.61 16.77 19.69
CA PHE A 51 7.96 15.59 19.11
C PHE A 51 7.10 15.95 17.91
N ALA A 52 6.39 17.07 17.94
CA ALA A 52 5.55 17.47 16.82
C ALA A 52 6.34 17.73 15.53
N LEU A 53 7.56 18.28 15.66
CA LEU A 53 8.48 18.47 14.54
C LEU A 53 9.03 17.15 14.00
N LEU A 54 9.40 16.22 14.89
CA LEU A 54 9.87 14.89 14.50
C LEU A 54 8.79 14.12 13.73
N VAL A 55 7.55 14.12 14.23
CA VAL A 55 6.43 13.43 13.61
C VAL A 55 6.11 14.00 12.21
N SER A 56 6.14 15.33 12.05
CA SER A 56 5.94 15.95 10.72
C SER A 56 7.06 15.61 9.73
N THR A 57 8.28 15.42 10.22
CA THR A 57 9.43 15.02 9.37
C THR A 57 9.29 13.58 8.89
N VAL A 58 8.85 12.68 9.78
CA VAL A 58 8.56 11.28 9.42
C VAL A 58 7.41 11.20 8.42
N ALA A 59 6.34 11.99 8.61
CA ALA A 59 5.23 12.07 7.65
C ALA A 59 5.71 12.48 6.25
N ALA A 60 6.53 13.53 6.16
CA ALA A 60 7.10 13.97 4.89
C ALA A 60 7.96 12.87 4.21
N ALA A 61 8.72 12.12 5.00
CA ALA A 61 9.52 11.00 4.50
C ALA A 61 8.63 9.85 3.98
N GLU A 62 7.57 9.48 4.71
CA GLU A 62 6.59 8.48 4.28
C GLU A 62 5.93 8.89 2.96
N SER A 63 5.49 10.15 2.85
CA SER A 63 4.89 10.71 1.63
C SER A 63 5.81 10.61 0.43
N ALA A 64 7.10 10.95 0.61
CA ALA A 64 8.11 10.87 -0.45
C ALA A 64 8.29 9.42 -0.94
N ILE A 65 8.31 8.46 -0.02
CA ILE A 65 8.41 7.03 -0.35
C ILE A 65 7.14 6.56 -1.08
N GLY A 66 5.96 6.92 -0.57
CA GLY A 66 4.67 6.59 -1.19
C GLY A 66 4.56 7.12 -2.62
N LEU A 67 4.96 8.37 -2.84
CA LEU A 67 4.98 8.98 -4.17
C LEU A 67 6.01 8.31 -5.09
N ALA A 68 7.20 7.97 -4.59
CA ALA A 68 8.22 7.27 -5.38
C ALA A 68 7.70 5.92 -5.91
N ILE A 69 7.07 5.13 -5.03
CA ILE A 69 6.45 3.85 -5.41
C ILE A 69 5.33 4.07 -6.42
N PHE A 70 4.50 5.08 -6.21
CA PHE A 70 3.42 5.44 -7.14
C PHE A 70 3.97 5.77 -8.54
N VAL A 71 4.98 6.63 -8.64
CA VAL A 71 5.58 7.04 -9.92
C VAL A 71 6.18 5.84 -10.66
N ILE A 72 6.91 4.96 -9.96
CA ILE A 72 7.50 3.77 -10.57
C ILE A 72 6.39 2.83 -11.09
N THR A 73 5.36 2.60 -10.29
CA THR A 73 4.23 1.74 -10.67
C THR A 73 3.46 2.32 -11.87
N PHE A 74 3.25 3.63 -11.90
CA PHE A 74 2.59 4.32 -12.99
C PHE A 74 3.40 4.24 -14.29
N ARG A 75 4.73 4.38 -14.21
CA ARG A 75 5.62 4.23 -15.38
C ARG A 75 5.57 2.83 -16.01
N VAL A 76 5.44 1.79 -15.19
CA VAL A 76 5.42 0.40 -15.67
C VAL A 76 4.06 0.00 -16.26
N ARG A 77 2.95 0.53 -15.72
CA ARG A 77 1.59 0.02 -16.00
C ARG A 77 0.69 1.00 -16.75
N GLY A 78 1.00 2.29 -16.76
CA GLY A 78 0.16 3.33 -17.37
C GLY A 78 -1.22 3.50 -16.75
N THR A 79 -1.53 2.79 -15.66
CA THR A 79 -2.84 2.83 -14.97
C THR A 79 -2.67 2.94 -13.46
N ILE A 80 -3.64 3.60 -12.83
CA ILE A 80 -3.67 3.92 -11.39
C ILE A 80 -4.42 2.83 -10.60
N ALA A 81 -5.10 1.90 -11.30
CA ALA A 81 -5.98 0.90 -10.71
C ALA A 81 -5.19 -0.21 -9.99
N VAL A 82 -5.53 -0.43 -8.71
CA VAL A 82 -4.91 -1.42 -7.81
C VAL A 82 -5.15 -2.88 -8.25
N GLU A 83 -6.20 -3.16 -9.03
CA GLU A 83 -6.63 -4.51 -9.40
C GLU A 83 -5.59 -5.31 -10.22
N PHE A 84 -4.69 -4.62 -10.93
CA PHE A 84 -3.67 -5.30 -11.74
C PHE A 84 -2.52 -5.88 -10.91
N ILE A 85 -2.41 -5.58 -9.61
CA ILE A 85 -1.31 -6.06 -8.75
C ILE A 85 -1.40 -7.58 -8.58
N ASN A 86 -2.57 -8.18 -8.77
CA ASN A 86 -2.75 -9.62 -8.65
C ASN A 86 -2.01 -10.44 -9.73
N SER A 87 -1.61 -9.84 -10.86
CA SER A 87 -0.88 -10.57 -11.92
C SER A 87 0.59 -10.84 -11.60
N ILE A 88 1.12 -10.27 -10.50
CA ILE A 88 2.49 -10.49 -10.04
C ILE A 88 2.59 -11.74 -9.17
N GLN A 89 1.45 -12.25 -8.67
CA GLN A 89 1.38 -13.59 -8.12
C GLN A 89 1.54 -14.54 -9.29
N GLY A 90 2.76 -15.04 -9.44
CA GLY A 90 3.20 -15.80 -10.59
C GLY A 90 2.17 -16.84 -10.99
N SER A 91 1.84 -16.85 -12.28
CA SER A 91 1.46 -18.07 -12.96
C SER A 91 2.65 -19.02 -12.82
N GLY A 92 2.74 -19.71 -11.68
CA GLY A 92 3.70 -20.78 -11.46
C GLY A 92 3.54 -21.77 -12.61
N PRO A 93 4.63 -22.29 -13.18
CA PRO A 93 4.57 -23.11 -14.37
C PRO A 93 3.96 -24.46 -14.01
N LEU A 94 2.63 -24.57 -14.13
CA LEU A 94 1.82 -25.79 -14.00
C LEU A 94 1.99 -26.48 -12.63
N SER A 95 0.88 -26.82 -11.97
CA SER A 95 0.93 -27.74 -10.82
C SER A 95 1.75 -28.98 -11.22
N LEU A 96 2.57 -29.53 -10.32
CA LEU A 96 3.40 -30.71 -10.62
C LEU A 96 2.57 -31.84 -11.27
N GLY A 97 1.29 -31.96 -10.90
CA GLY A 97 0.33 -32.87 -11.54
C GLY A 97 -0.01 -32.52 -12.98
N GLU A 98 -0.07 -31.25 -13.36
CA GLU A 98 -0.25 -30.80 -14.75
C GLU A 98 1.03 -30.95 -15.57
N ARG A 99 2.22 -30.75 -14.98
CA ARG A 99 3.51 -31.07 -15.63
C ARG A 99 3.62 -32.55 -15.93
N ILE A 100 3.23 -33.42 -15.00
CA ILE A 100 3.19 -34.87 -15.20
C ILE A 100 2.16 -35.25 -16.28
N ARG A 101 0.98 -34.59 -16.30
CA ARG A 101 -0.04 -34.82 -17.34
C ARG A 101 0.43 -34.39 -18.73
N PHE A 102 1.19 -33.30 -18.81
CA PHE A 102 1.79 -32.82 -20.07
C PHE A 102 2.90 -33.75 -20.57
N LEU A 103 3.75 -34.25 -19.66
CA LEU A 103 4.76 -35.27 -19.97
C LEU A 103 4.12 -36.58 -20.42
N LEU A 104 3.09 -37.07 -19.72
CA LEU A 104 2.35 -38.29 -20.08
C LEU A 104 1.69 -38.20 -21.45
N LYS A 105 1.27 -37.00 -21.89
CA LYS A 105 0.67 -36.79 -23.22
C LYS A 105 1.70 -36.79 -24.36
N SER A 106 2.99 -36.59 -24.07
CA SER A 106 4.08 -36.68 -25.06
C SER A 106 4.57 -38.10 -25.31
N PHE A 107 4.21 -39.08 -24.47
CA PHE A 107 4.58 -40.46 -24.73
C PHE A 107 3.69 -41.07 -25.83
N PRO A 108 4.26 -41.67 -26.89
CA PRO A 108 3.49 -42.39 -27.88
C PRO A 108 2.74 -43.53 -27.19
N LYS A 109 1.42 -43.60 -27.40
CA LYS A 109 0.60 -44.71 -26.88
C LYS A 109 1.18 -46.02 -27.42
N PRO A 110 1.34 -47.07 -26.59
CA PRO A 110 1.77 -48.36 -27.08
C PRO A 110 0.76 -48.83 -28.13
N LEU A 111 1.26 -49.13 -29.33
CA LEU A 111 0.49 -49.81 -30.37
C LEU A 111 -0.04 -51.11 -29.75
N HIS A 112 -1.36 -51.21 -29.58
CA HIS A 112 -2.00 -52.49 -29.34
C HIS A 112 -1.83 -53.32 -30.62
N VAL A 113 -1.02 -54.37 -30.53
CA VAL A 113 -0.97 -55.49 -31.48
C VAL A 113 -1.90 -56.57 -30.97
#